data_AF-A0A382YK37-F1
#
_entry.id   AF-A0A382YK37-F1
#
_cell.length_a   1.000
_cell.length_b   1.000
_cell.length_c   1.000
_cell.angle_alpha   90.00
_cell.angle_beta   90.00
_cell.angle_gamma   90.00
#
_symmetry.space_group_name_H-M   'P 1'
#
loop_
_entity.id
_entity.type
_entity.pdbx_description
1 polymer ?
#
loop_
_entity_poly.entity_id
_entity_poly.type
_entity_poly.pdbx_seq_one_letter_code
_entity_poly.pdbx_strand_id
1 'polypeptide(L)'
;MAYRVGVDIGGTFTDFCAFNDETNAIYILKVLSAPENPGSEVMHGIRELHSRYGIEAADINYFTHGTTVGVNTVIQRKGIRLCLFVTENFADVLEVARLKMPDPYNLLSSRPQPLVNRERVLEIRERVRSDGGIEEEPDEESIRTALVRAKGMGAEGIVVALINSYRNPDNEHKVKNFIRGE
;
A
#
# COMPACT_ATOMS: atom_id res chain seq x y z
N MET A 1 -21.42 -9.94 -28.28
CA MET A 1 -20.69 -8.68 -28.12
C MET A 1 -19.74 -8.79 -26.95
N ALA A 2 -18.47 -8.55 -27.21
CA ALA A 2 -17.39 -8.62 -26.25
C ALA A 2 -16.75 -7.24 -26.18
N TYR A 3 -16.98 -6.52 -25.08
CA TYR A 3 -16.32 -5.24 -24.80
C TYR A 3 -15.16 -5.44 -23.83
N ARG A 4 -14.02 -4.84 -24.17
CA ARG A 4 -12.88 -4.68 -23.26
C ARG A 4 -12.86 -3.24 -22.78
N VAL A 5 -12.95 -3.04 -21.47
CA VAL A 5 -13.00 -1.70 -20.86
C VAL A 5 -11.76 -1.48 -20.01
N GLY A 6 -11.04 -0.40 -20.31
CA GLY A 6 -9.98 0.14 -19.47
C GLY A 6 -10.45 1.41 -18.79
N VAL A 7 -10.11 1.55 -17.51
CA VAL A 7 -10.38 2.73 -16.70
C VAL A 7 -9.09 3.24 -16.10
N ASP A 8 -8.87 4.55 -16.12
CA ASP A 8 -7.79 5.22 -15.40
C ASP A 8 -8.35 6.31 -14.49
N ILE A 9 -8.26 6.09 -13.18
CA ILE A 9 -8.71 7.05 -12.16
C ILE A 9 -7.59 8.06 -11.88
N GLY A 10 -7.78 9.27 -12.39
CA GLY A 10 -6.98 10.45 -12.08
C GLY A 10 -7.51 11.23 -10.88
N GLY A 11 -6.83 12.34 -10.55
CA GLY A 11 -7.25 13.22 -9.45
C GLY A 11 -8.55 13.98 -9.73
N THR A 12 -8.75 14.46 -10.96
CA THR A 12 -9.92 15.27 -11.34
C THR A 12 -10.94 14.48 -12.15
N PHE A 13 -10.44 13.63 -13.05
CA PHE A 13 -11.27 12.88 -13.97
C PHE A 13 -10.86 11.41 -13.96
N THR A 14 -11.85 10.58 -14.26
CA THR A 14 -11.69 9.17 -14.55
C THR A 14 -11.96 8.94 -16.02
N ASP A 15 -10.96 8.39 -16.70
CA ASP A 15 -10.96 8.16 -18.14
C ASP A 15 -11.34 6.70 -18.42
N PHE A 16 -12.27 6.50 -19.34
CA PHE A 16 -12.74 5.19 -19.79
C PHE A 16 -12.43 5.02 -21.27
N CYS A 17 -11.98 3.82 -21.64
CA CYS A 17 -11.84 3.38 -23.03
C CYS A 17 -12.52 2.01 -23.17
N ALA A 18 -13.59 1.94 -23.97
CA ALA A 18 -14.28 0.71 -24.29
C ALA A 18 -13.98 0.31 -25.74
N PHE A 19 -13.40 -0.87 -25.93
CA PHE A 19 -13.09 -1.45 -27.23
C PHE A 19 -14.07 -2.58 -27.54
N ASN A 20 -14.73 -2.52 -28.69
CA ASN A 20 -15.60 -3.59 -29.18
C ASN A 20 -14.79 -4.57 -30.03
N ASP A 21 -14.66 -5.83 -29.59
CA ASP A 21 -13.85 -6.84 -30.28
C ASP A 21 -14.45 -7.31 -31.63
N GLU A 22 -15.74 -7.09 -31.87
CA GLU A 22 -16.40 -7.50 -33.12
C GLU A 22 -16.25 -6.42 -34.20
N THR A 23 -16.39 -5.14 -33.83
CA THR A 23 -16.40 -4.02 -34.78
C THR A 23 -15.08 -3.25 -34.83
N ASN A 24 -14.17 -3.49 -33.88
CA ASN A 24 -12.99 -2.68 -33.61
C ASN A 24 -13.28 -1.21 -33.27
N ALA A 25 -14.53 -0.88 -32.91
CA ALA A 25 -14.90 0.46 -32.48
C ALA A 25 -14.32 0.79 -31.10
N ILE A 26 -13.92 2.06 -30.92
CA ILE A 26 -13.45 2.60 -29.65
C ILE A 26 -14.43 3.68 -29.17
N TYR A 27 -14.86 3.56 -27.92
CA TYR A 27 -15.68 4.54 -27.23
C TYR A 27 -14.91 5.10 -26.04
N ILE A 28 -14.90 6.43 -25.90
CA ILE A 28 -14.18 7.12 -24.85
C ILE A 28 -15.19 7.87 -23.99
N LEU A 29 -15.02 7.77 -22.68
CA LEU A 29 -15.84 8.50 -21.73
C LEU A 29 -14.93 9.14 -20.67
N LYS A 30 -15.26 10.35 -20.27
CA LYS A 30 -14.60 11.07 -19.18
C LYS A 30 -15.65 11.46 -18.15
N VAL A 31 -15.47 11.01 -16.92
CA VAL A 31 -16.34 11.37 -15.79
C VAL A 31 -15.53 12.05 -14.69
N LEU A 32 -16.19 12.81 -13.82
CA LEU A 32 -15.52 13.39 -12.66
C LEU A 32 -15.09 12.27 -11.70
N SER A 33 -13.86 12.36 -11.20
CA SER A 33 -13.41 11.49 -10.10
C SER A 33 -14.14 11.83 -8.82
N ALA A 34 -14.30 10.86 -7.93
CA ALA A 34 -14.95 11.05 -6.63
C ALA A 34 -14.00 10.71 -5.47
N PRO A 35 -13.03 11.58 -5.12
CA PRO A 35 -12.05 11.31 -4.06
C PRO A 35 -12.67 11.01 -2.70
N GLU A 36 -13.83 11.61 -2.41
CA GLU A 36 -14.57 11.44 -1.15
C GLU A 36 -15.32 10.09 -1.09
N ASN A 37 -15.53 9.43 -2.23
CA ASN A 37 -16.18 8.12 -2.33
C ASN A 37 -15.54 7.27 -3.44
N PRO A 38 -14.30 6.79 -3.23
CA PRO A 38 -13.54 6.09 -4.26
C PRO A 38 -14.27 4.88 -4.83
N GLY A 39 -14.24 4.74 -6.15
CA GLY A 39 -14.91 3.66 -6.90
C GLY A 39 -16.34 4.01 -7.35
N SER A 40 -16.96 5.06 -6.81
CA SER A 40 -18.29 5.50 -7.29
C SER A 40 -18.25 6.06 -8.72
N GLU A 41 -17.13 6.67 -9.09
CA GLU A 41 -16.78 7.13 -10.45
C GLU A 41 -16.76 5.97 -11.46
N VAL A 42 -16.34 4.78 -11.03
CA VAL A 42 -16.32 3.59 -11.89
C VAL A 42 -17.75 3.17 -12.23
N MET A 43 -18.59 3.05 -11.19
CA MET A 43 -19.99 2.67 -11.34
C MET A 43 -20.78 3.71 -12.13
N HIS A 44 -20.48 5.00 -11.95
CA HIS A 44 -21.07 6.07 -12.74
C HIS A 44 -20.66 5.98 -14.21
N GLY A 45 -19.37 5.77 -14.50
CA GLY A 45 -18.90 5.67 -15.88
C GLY A 45 -19.47 4.45 -16.62
N ILE A 46 -19.66 3.31 -15.95
CA ILE A 46 -20.34 2.15 -16.56
C ILE A 46 -21.79 2.51 -16.94
N ARG A 47 -22.53 3.22 -16.07
CA ARG A 47 -23.90 3.69 -16.39
C ARG A 47 -23.92 4.68 -17.55
N GLU A 48 -22.92 5.56 -17.64
CA GLU A 48 -22.78 6.51 -18.75
C GLU A 48 -22.43 5.82 -20.07
N LEU A 49 -21.61 4.75 -20.05
CA LEU A 49 -21.33 3.94 -21.25
C LEU A 49 -22.62 3.29 -21.79
N HIS A 50 -23.46 2.76 -20.91
CA HIS A 50 -24.79 2.27 -21.29
C HIS A 50 -25.65 3.42 -21.88
N SER A 51 -25.78 4.53 -21.16
CA SER A 51 -26.64 5.66 -21.58
C SER A 51 -26.24 6.26 -22.93
N ARG A 52 -24.94 6.40 -23.21
CA ARG A 52 -24.43 7.07 -24.42
C ARG A 52 -24.19 6.15 -25.60
N TYR A 53 -23.82 4.90 -25.35
CA TYR A 53 -23.35 3.98 -26.39
C TYR A 53 -24.10 2.64 -26.41
N GLY A 54 -25.06 2.43 -25.51
CA GLY A 54 -25.81 1.18 -25.41
C GLY A 54 -24.97 -0.01 -24.96
N ILE A 55 -23.83 0.24 -24.31
CA ILE A 55 -22.92 -0.82 -23.84
C ILE A 55 -23.43 -1.33 -22.49
N GLU A 56 -23.98 -2.54 -22.47
CA GLU A 56 -24.43 -3.18 -21.23
C GLU A 56 -23.23 -3.66 -20.41
N ALA A 57 -23.34 -3.58 -19.08
CA ALA A 57 -22.30 -4.11 -18.19
C ALA A 57 -22.06 -5.62 -18.40
N ALA A 58 -23.10 -6.36 -18.79
CA ALA A 58 -23.03 -7.79 -19.08
C ALA A 58 -22.22 -8.11 -20.35
N ASP A 59 -22.04 -7.15 -21.26
CA ASP A 59 -21.26 -7.33 -22.49
C ASP A 59 -19.76 -7.06 -22.28
N ILE A 60 -19.36 -6.58 -21.09
CA ILE A 60 -17.96 -6.32 -20.73
C ILE A 60 -17.32 -7.62 -20.24
N ASN A 61 -16.48 -8.23 -21.05
CA ASN A 61 -15.80 -9.50 -20.72
C ASN A 61 -14.38 -9.32 -20.15
N TYR A 62 -13.83 -8.11 -20.26
CA TYR A 62 -12.53 -7.74 -19.71
C TYR A 62 -12.61 -6.33 -19.15
N PHE A 63 -12.17 -6.17 -17.91
CA PHE A 63 -12.12 -4.90 -17.23
C PHE A 63 -10.75 -4.70 -16.60
N THR A 64 -10.05 -3.64 -16.99
CA THR A 64 -8.78 -3.24 -16.38
C THR A 64 -8.93 -1.89 -15.70
N HIS A 65 -8.36 -1.78 -14.50
CA HIS A 65 -8.46 -0.61 -13.65
C HIS A 65 -7.07 -0.10 -13.29
N GLY A 66 -6.70 1.03 -13.88
CA GLY A 66 -5.59 1.87 -13.47
C GLY A 66 -6.08 2.96 -12.51
N THR A 67 -5.23 3.31 -11.55
CA THR A 67 -5.51 4.42 -10.65
C THR A 67 -4.22 5.07 -10.19
N THR A 68 -4.25 6.39 -10.06
CA THR A 68 -3.16 7.19 -9.50
C THR A 68 -3.32 7.44 -8.00
N VAL A 69 -4.41 6.98 -7.38
CA VAL A 69 -4.74 7.25 -5.98
C VAL A 69 -3.61 6.80 -5.05
N GLY A 70 -3.12 5.57 -5.19
CA GLY A 70 -2.07 5.03 -4.31
C GLY A 70 -0.75 5.79 -4.38
N VAL A 71 -0.31 6.16 -5.59
CA VAL A 71 0.92 6.95 -5.78
C VAL A 71 0.74 8.36 -5.21
N ASN A 72 -0.41 8.99 -5.44
CA ASN A 72 -0.73 10.30 -4.89
C ASN A 72 -0.79 10.29 -3.36
N THR A 73 -1.29 9.22 -2.73
CA THR A 73 -1.26 9.05 -1.27
C THR A 73 0.17 9.12 -0.72
N VAL A 74 1.12 8.47 -1.39
CA VAL A 74 2.55 8.48 -1.00
C VAL A 74 3.16 9.86 -1.23
N ILE A 75 2.97 10.45 -2.41
CA ILE A 75 3.53 11.77 -2.76
C ILE A 75 3.00 12.86 -1.82
N GLN A 76 1.69 12.87 -1.56
CA GLN A 76 1.03 13.86 -0.70
C GLN A 76 1.16 13.53 0.80
N ARG A 77 1.73 12.38 1.16
CA ARG A 77 1.81 11.86 2.54
C ARG A 77 0.46 11.85 3.26
N LYS A 78 -0.62 11.53 2.53
CA LYS A 78 -2.00 11.44 3.07
C LYS A 78 -2.39 10.01 3.45
N GLY A 79 -1.45 9.28 4.05
CA GLY A 79 -1.69 7.93 4.56
C GLY A 79 -2.18 7.94 6.01
N ILE A 80 -2.62 6.78 6.47
CA ILE A 80 -2.91 6.55 7.90
C ILE A 80 -1.64 6.63 8.74
N ARG A 81 -1.79 6.87 10.04
CA ARG A 81 -0.67 6.89 10.98
C ARG A 81 -0.14 5.48 11.23
N LEU A 82 1.01 5.16 10.64
CA LEU A 82 1.64 3.85 10.78
C LEU A 82 2.71 3.83 11.89
N CYS A 83 2.81 2.69 12.58
CA CYS A 83 4.00 2.25 13.30
C CYS A 83 4.63 1.06 12.59
N LEU A 84 5.96 0.93 12.68
CA LEU A 84 6.73 -0.18 12.10
C LEU A 84 7.39 -0.96 13.24
N PHE A 85 7.13 -2.26 13.30
CA PHE A 85 7.73 -3.18 14.26
C PHE A 85 8.84 -3.94 13.54
N VAL A 86 10.05 -3.85 14.07
CA VAL A 86 11.26 -4.48 13.50
C VAL A 86 11.95 -5.34 14.54
N THR A 87 12.86 -6.20 14.10
CA THR A 87 13.77 -6.93 14.97
C THR A 87 14.58 -5.97 15.86
N GLU A 88 14.81 -6.33 17.12
CA GLU A 88 15.65 -5.57 18.04
C GLU A 88 17.02 -5.22 17.45
N ASN A 89 17.45 -3.98 17.69
CA ASN A 89 18.66 -3.34 17.15
C ASN A 89 18.57 -2.95 15.66
N PHE A 90 17.36 -2.95 15.06
CA PHE A 90 17.13 -2.51 13.67
C PHE A 90 16.19 -1.30 13.56
N ALA A 91 15.92 -0.58 14.64
CA ALA A 91 14.99 0.55 14.62
C ALA A 91 15.39 1.70 13.68
N ASP A 92 16.67 1.83 13.35
CA ASP A 92 17.19 2.83 12.42
C ASP A 92 17.14 2.39 10.94
N VAL A 93 16.53 1.25 10.60
CA VAL A 93 16.58 0.68 9.23
C VAL A 93 16.12 1.65 8.14
N LEU A 94 15.07 2.44 8.41
CA LEU A 94 14.55 3.44 7.45
C LEU A 94 15.41 4.71 7.40
N GLU A 95 16.02 5.09 8.52
CA GLU A 95 16.92 6.23 8.59
C GLU A 95 18.29 5.90 7.98
N VAL A 96 18.76 4.66 8.08
CA VAL A 96 20.02 4.23 7.45
C VAL A 96 19.81 3.99 5.95
N ALA A 97 18.66 3.42 5.55
CA ALA A 97 18.27 3.16 4.15
C ALA A 97 19.42 2.65 3.25
N ARG A 98 20.26 1.75 3.78
CA ARG A 98 21.45 1.20 3.10
C ARG A 98 22.42 2.27 2.58
N LEU A 99 22.45 3.44 3.20
CA LEU A 99 23.28 4.59 2.83
C LEU A 99 23.04 5.11 1.40
N LYS A 100 21.89 4.79 0.78
CA LYS A 100 21.59 5.22 -0.59
C LYS A 100 21.25 6.71 -0.62
N MET A 101 22.09 7.53 -1.23
CA MET A 101 21.88 8.96 -1.43
C MET A 101 21.25 9.25 -2.80
N PRO A 102 20.34 10.25 -2.92
CA PRO A 102 19.78 10.65 -4.20
C PRO A 102 20.85 11.14 -5.19
N ASP A 103 21.82 11.90 -4.68
CA ASP A 103 22.98 12.36 -5.42
C ASP A 103 24.24 12.09 -4.59
N PRO A 104 25.05 11.07 -4.93
CA PRO A 104 26.22 10.68 -4.14
C PRO A 104 27.41 11.66 -4.28
N TYR A 105 27.38 12.59 -5.25
CA TYR A 105 28.46 13.56 -5.47
C TYR A 105 28.18 14.93 -4.85
N ASN A 106 26.94 15.17 -4.42
CA ASN A 106 26.54 16.38 -3.73
C ASN A 106 26.60 16.19 -2.20
N LEU A 107 27.55 16.88 -1.54
CA LEU A 107 27.71 16.85 -0.08
C LEU A 107 26.49 17.38 0.69
N LEU A 108 25.64 18.18 0.04
CA LEU A 108 24.40 18.72 0.60
C LEU A 108 23.17 17.88 0.20
N SER A 109 23.37 16.75 -0.48
CA SER A 109 22.28 15.84 -0.81
C SER A 109 21.62 15.36 0.48
N SER A 110 20.29 15.38 0.50
CA SER A 110 19.49 14.92 1.64
C SER A 110 18.44 13.94 1.16
N ARG A 111 18.13 12.97 2.01
CA ARG A 111 17.07 12.01 1.74
C ARG A 111 15.73 12.60 2.15
N PRO A 112 14.64 12.26 1.43
CA PRO A 112 13.32 12.57 1.94
C PRO A 112 13.12 11.86 3.28
N GLN A 113 12.36 12.49 4.18
CA GLN A 113 11.98 11.84 5.44
C GLN A 113 11.31 10.49 5.15
N PRO A 114 11.52 9.44 5.95
CA PRO A 114 10.79 8.19 5.80
C PRO A 114 9.26 8.39 5.88
N LEU A 115 8.50 7.42 5.38
CA LEU A 115 7.04 7.39 5.56
C LEU A 115 6.66 7.11 7.03
N VAL A 116 7.48 6.32 7.71
CA VAL A 116 7.40 6.05 9.14
C VAL A 116 8.63 6.63 9.79
N ASN A 117 8.48 7.74 10.51
CA ASN A 117 9.59 8.39 11.21
C ASN A 117 10.15 7.47 12.30
N ARG A 118 11.43 7.66 12.63
CA ARG A 118 12.17 6.86 13.62
C ARG A 118 11.45 6.65 14.96
N GLU A 119 10.74 7.65 15.45
CA GLU A 119 9.98 7.59 16.71
C GLU A 119 8.87 6.53 16.70
N ARG A 120 8.37 6.18 15.51
CA ARG A 120 7.31 5.19 15.27
C ARG A 120 7.86 3.83 14.81
N VAL A 121 9.18 3.67 14.80
CA VAL A 121 9.84 2.37 14.59
C VAL A 121 10.15 1.78 15.95
N LEU A 122 9.48 0.66 16.26
CA LEU A 122 9.52 -0.02 17.54
C LEU A 122 10.14 -1.40 17.38
N GLU A 123 10.81 -1.87 18.43
CA GLU A 123 11.61 -3.07 18.39
C GLU A 123 10.89 -4.24 19.06
N ILE A 124 10.97 -5.39 18.41
CA ILE A 124 10.52 -6.68 18.91
C ILE A 124 11.75 -7.54 19.12
N ARG A 125 11.89 -8.07 20.33
CA ARG A 125 12.98 -8.98 20.66
C ARG A 125 12.64 -10.37 20.11
N GLU A 126 13.30 -10.72 19.03
CA GLU A 126 13.16 -11.97 18.28
C GLU A 126 14.37 -12.15 17.36
N ARG A 127 14.64 -13.36 16.85
CA ARG A 127 15.69 -13.55 15.85
C ARG A 127 15.44 -14.76 14.96
N VAL A 128 15.47 -14.52 13.65
CA VAL A 128 15.56 -15.56 12.62
C VAL A 128 16.92 -15.48 11.89
N ARG A 129 17.62 -16.61 11.82
CA ARG A 129 18.91 -16.75 11.13
C ARG A 129 18.73 -16.77 9.61
N SER A 130 19.83 -16.58 8.88
CA SER A 130 19.80 -16.54 7.41
C SER A 130 19.40 -17.87 6.75
N ASP A 131 19.55 -18.99 7.45
CA ASP A 131 19.09 -20.33 7.03
C ASP A 131 17.61 -20.58 7.33
N GLY A 132 16.93 -19.65 8.02
CA GLY A 132 15.53 -19.78 8.44
C GLY A 132 15.33 -20.40 9.81
N GLY A 133 16.41 -20.81 10.49
CA GLY A 133 16.33 -21.27 11.87
C GLY A 133 15.93 -20.14 12.81
N ILE A 134 14.98 -20.42 13.71
CA ILE A 134 14.61 -19.51 14.79
C ILE A 134 15.72 -19.60 15.86
N GLU A 135 16.42 -18.49 16.08
CA GLU A 135 17.42 -18.35 17.14
C GLU A 135 16.77 -17.83 18.43
N GLU A 136 15.82 -16.91 18.29
CA GLU A 136 15.05 -16.37 19.41
C GLU A 136 13.59 -16.22 19.00
N GLU A 137 12.70 -16.78 19.81
CA GLU A 137 11.25 -16.64 19.66
C GLU A 137 10.81 -15.21 20.05
N PRO A 138 9.70 -14.68 19.50
CA PRO A 138 9.23 -13.35 19.84
C PRO A 138 8.87 -13.23 21.32
N ASP A 139 9.53 -12.30 22.01
CA ASP A 139 9.26 -11.98 23.41
C ASP A 139 7.94 -11.20 23.54
N GLU A 140 6.97 -11.79 24.24
CA GLU A 140 5.63 -11.22 24.42
C GLU A 140 5.63 -9.85 25.11
N GLU A 141 6.56 -9.62 26.04
CA GLU A 141 6.64 -8.35 26.75
C GLU A 141 7.16 -7.21 25.86
N SER A 142 8.12 -7.50 24.97
CA SER A 142 8.57 -6.57 23.94
C SER A 142 7.43 -6.20 22.98
N ILE A 143 6.60 -7.18 22.58
CA ILE A 143 5.42 -6.94 21.73
C ILE A 143 4.40 -6.07 22.46
N ARG A 144 4.08 -6.39 23.72
CA ARG A 144 3.14 -5.62 24.54
C ARG A 144 3.62 -4.17 24.73
N THR A 145 4.90 -3.99 25.04
CA THR A 145 5.52 -2.66 25.20
C THR A 145 5.45 -1.86 23.90
N ALA A 146 5.78 -2.48 22.76
CA ALA A 146 5.68 -1.84 21.45
C ALA A 146 4.23 -1.47 21.11
N LEU A 147 3.27 -2.36 21.41
CA LEU A 147 1.85 -2.12 21.17
C LEU A 147 1.30 -0.95 22.00
N VAL A 148 1.63 -0.89 23.30
CA VAL A 148 1.25 0.23 24.17
C VAL A 148 1.81 1.55 23.63
N ARG A 149 3.07 1.57 23.22
CA ARG A 149 3.70 2.77 22.63
C ARG A 149 3.03 3.16 21.31
N ALA A 150 2.74 2.20 20.43
CA ALA A 150 2.04 2.46 19.17
C ALA A 150 0.64 3.04 19.39
N LYS A 151 -0.14 2.47 20.33
CA LYS A 151 -1.44 3.00 20.74
C LYS A 151 -1.31 4.42 21.31
N GLY A 152 -0.32 4.66 22.18
CA GLY A 152 -0.02 5.99 22.74
C GLY A 152 0.37 7.05 21.70
N MET A 153 0.95 6.64 20.56
CA MET A 153 1.26 7.51 19.43
C MET A 153 0.08 7.72 18.47
N GLY A 154 -1.07 7.07 18.73
CA GLY A 154 -2.26 7.12 17.88
C GLY A 154 -2.11 6.34 16.57
N ALA A 155 -1.35 5.24 16.57
CA ALA A 155 -1.19 4.41 15.38
C ALA A 155 -2.53 3.83 14.92
N GLU A 156 -2.85 4.04 13.65
CA GLU A 156 -4.03 3.50 12.95
C GLU A 156 -3.70 2.18 12.24
N GLY A 157 -2.41 1.88 12.04
CA GLY A 157 -1.95 0.63 11.48
C GLY A 157 -0.53 0.28 11.95
N ILE A 158 -0.25 -1.02 12.01
CA ILE A 158 1.06 -1.56 12.38
C ILE A 158 1.58 -2.40 11.21
N VAL A 159 2.81 -2.11 10.78
CA VAL A 159 3.58 -2.94 9.86
C VAL A 159 4.55 -3.76 10.70
N VAL A 160 4.64 -5.06 10.45
CA VAL A 160 5.66 -5.93 11.05
C VAL A 160 6.63 -6.32 9.94
N ALA A 161 7.92 -6.09 10.16
CA ALA A 161 8.98 -6.41 9.21
C ALA A 161 10.22 -6.90 9.97
N LEU A 162 10.29 -8.21 10.17
CA LEU A 162 11.35 -8.89 10.93
C LEU A 162 12.45 -9.39 9.99
N ILE A 163 13.68 -9.46 10.49
CA ILE A 163 14.81 -9.97 9.71
C ILE A 163 14.56 -11.41 9.27
N ASN A 164 14.89 -11.70 8.02
CA ASN A 164 14.77 -13.03 7.41
C ASN A 164 13.34 -13.60 7.39
N SER A 165 12.29 -12.78 7.57
CA SER A 165 10.91 -13.25 7.49
C SER A 165 10.51 -13.81 6.12
N TYR A 166 11.17 -13.34 5.05
CA TYR A 166 11.03 -13.92 3.70
C TYR A 166 11.47 -15.38 3.62
N ARG A 167 12.33 -15.84 4.56
CA ARG A 167 12.82 -17.22 4.66
C ARG A 167 11.96 -18.03 5.64
N ASN A 168 11.62 -17.44 6.78
CA ASN A 168 10.75 -18.04 7.78
C ASN A 168 9.81 -16.97 8.38
N PRO A 169 8.52 -16.95 8.03
CA PRO A 169 7.57 -15.93 8.47
C PRO A 169 6.92 -16.23 9.85
N ASP A 170 7.28 -17.33 10.50
CA ASP A 170 6.59 -17.81 11.71
C ASP A 170 6.59 -16.78 12.84
N ASN A 171 7.72 -16.10 13.06
CA ASN A 171 7.83 -15.04 14.07
C ASN A 171 6.91 -13.85 13.75
N GLU A 172 6.82 -13.41 12.48
CA GLU A 172 5.90 -12.32 12.10
C GLU A 172 4.44 -12.72 12.32
N HIS A 173 4.09 -13.97 12.03
CA HIS A 173 2.75 -14.49 12.27
C HIS A 173 2.41 -14.57 13.77
N LYS A 174 3.36 -15.00 14.61
CA LYS A 174 3.20 -14.99 16.07
C LYS A 174 2.96 -13.56 16.60
N VAL A 175 3.79 -12.60 16.18
CA VAL A 175 3.62 -11.18 16.54
C VAL A 175 2.26 -10.65 16.08
N LYS A 176 1.86 -10.92 14.83
CA LYS A 176 0.55 -10.51 14.30
C LYS A 176 -0.61 -11.11 15.10
N ASN A 177 -0.54 -12.39 15.44
CA ASN A 177 -1.60 -13.07 16.19
C ASN A 177 -1.70 -12.54 17.62
N PHE A 178 -0.57 -12.27 18.27
CA PHE A 178 -0.53 -11.60 19.57
C PHE A 178 -1.22 -10.23 19.51
N ILE A 179 -0.85 -9.38 18.55
CA ILE A 179 -1.44 -8.05 18.37
C ILE A 179 -2.96 -8.11 18.11
N ARG A 180 -3.44 -9.14 17.40
CA ARG A 180 -4.88 -9.32 17.12
C ARG A 180 -5.67 -9.87 18.30
N GLY A 181 -5.01 -10.49 19.27
CA GLY A 181 -5.64 -11.03 20.47
C GLY A 181 -5.86 -9.99 21.58
N GLU A 182 -5.23 -8.82 21.47
CA GLU A 182 -5.27 -7.67 22.42
C GLU A 182 -6.17 -6.54 21.91
#